data_AF-A0ABD3MP08-F1
#
_entry.id   AF-A0ABD3MP08-F1
#
_cell.length_a   1.000
_cell.length_b   1.000
_cell.length_c   1.000
_cell.angle_alpha   90.00
_cell.angle_beta   90.00
_cell.angle_gamma   90.00
#
_symmetry.space_group_name_H-M   'P 1'
#
loop_
_entity.id
_entity.type
_entity.pdbx_description
1 polymer ?
#
loop_
_entity_poly.entity_id
_entity_poly.type
_entity_poly.pdbx_seq_one_letter_code
_entity_poly.pdbx_strand_id
1 'polypeptide(L)'
;MTGFTFRPCYAFQAVLTRPTALGSSVRMPSRVFNTGVVKPSSFGSIHPRYPIHQIVKPSFQLKFSTSSQETIDSTKARILFLGTPDVAATSLKSIYEHSQTSNNCPYTLVGVVTQPPKRRKRGGSEIPSPVGFIAEELGLPILCPESARDVSFLEMLENNVKPDLCITAAYGQYLPKRFLSLPKFGTLNIHPSLLPRWRGSSPVQRSLEAGDTEVGVSVLFTVSKMDAGPIVSQHSMDIDDNEQATTLLPKLFDIGTEKLLEALPKVIEGSITMETATKQDESLVVEANMIDSSEGQLHPSTMSAFQCHNRVRGFSMWPGTFIYIQIGDEGVESVKEPIKMKVIESRVLPEKVKPTNIIEIGPKKGDGLRLVCADGSVLEMRKVQPATRNVMDAKSFVNGLQGQTVRWLSVYDEKS
;
A
#
# COMPACT_ATOMS: atom_id res chain seq x y z
N MET A 1 -50.83 16.62 -36.09
CA MET A 1 -51.94 15.89 -35.47
C MET A 1 -51.47 15.51 -34.06
N THR A 2 -51.69 16.42 -33.09
CA THR A 2 -52.69 16.26 -32.00
C THR A 2 -52.36 15.06 -31.12
N GLY A 3 -51.78 15.16 -29.92
CA GLY A 3 -51.89 16.18 -28.89
C GLY A 3 -52.80 15.64 -27.78
N PHE A 4 -52.30 15.50 -26.55
CA PHE A 4 -53.10 15.64 -25.32
C PHE A 4 -52.21 16.06 -24.15
N THR A 5 -52.80 16.92 -23.33
CA THR A 5 -52.26 17.84 -22.33
C THR A 5 -53.01 17.65 -21.01
N PHE A 6 -52.36 17.85 -19.87
CA PHE A 6 -52.71 18.78 -18.75
C PHE A 6 -52.24 18.30 -17.35
N ARG A 7 -51.70 19.27 -16.58
CA ARG A 7 -51.45 19.30 -15.11
C ARG A 7 -52.75 19.77 -14.37
N PRO A 8 -52.80 20.36 -13.12
CA PRO A 8 -51.83 20.65 -12.02
C PRO A 8 -52.37 20.66 -10.54
N CYS A 9 -51.53 21.18 -9.62
CA CYS A 9 -51.80 21.93 -8.35
C CYS A 9 -51.94 21.14 -7.02
N TYR A 10 -51.54 21.60 -5.83
CA TYR A 10 -51.44 22.95 -5.24
C TYR A 10 -50.30 23.10 -4.19
N ALA A 11 -49.85 24.34 -3.97
CA ALA A 11 -49.07 24.82 -2.84
C ALA A 11 -49.98 25.33 -1.70
N PHE A 12 -49.49 25.46 -0.45
CA PHE A 12 -49.89 26.55 0.48
C PHE A 12 -48.90 26.72 1.65
N GLN A 13 -48.90 27.94 2.20
CA GLN A 13 -47.94 28.62 3.07
C GLN A 13 -48.70 29.15 4.31
N ALA A 14 -48.12 29.16 5.52
CA ALA A 14 -48.39 30.06 6.68
C ALA A 14 -47.62 29.52 7.92
N VAL A 15 -46.79 30.21 8.73
CA VAL A 15 -46.79 31.54 9.41
C VAL A 15 -47.38 31.49 10.85
N LEU A 16 -46.54 31.90 11.82
CA LEU A 16 -46.79 32.36 13.23
C LEU A 16 -47.29 31.30 14.25
N THR A 17 -46.94 31.27 15.55
CA THR A 17 -46.63 32.27 16.60
C THR A 17 -45.91 31.62 17.81
N ARG A 18 -45.16 32.39 18.61
CA ARG A 18 -44.70 32.06 19.98
C ARG A 18 -45.86 32.10 21.01
N PRO A 19 -45.64 31.59 22.24
CA PRO A 19 -45.70 32.52 23.39
C PRO A 19 -44.66 32.26 24.50
N THR A 20 -44.47 33.31 25.31
CA THR A 20 -43.64 33.49 26.52
C THR A 20 -44.51 33.62 27.78
N ALA A 21 -44.03 33.16 28.95
CA ALA A 21 -44.13 33.77 30.31
C ALA A 21 -43.83 32.68 31.39
N LEU A 22 -42.81 32.80 32.26
CA LEU A 22 -42.62 33.61 33.48
C LEU A 22 -43.38 33.11 34.74
N GLY A 23 -42.60 32.80 35.80
CA GLY A 23 -43.08 32.57 37.16
C GLY A 23 -41.92 32.30 38.15
N SER A 24 -41.77 33.17 39.14
CA SER A 24 -40.68 33.23 40.14
C SER A 24 -41.22 33.23 41.57
N SER A 25 -40.52 32.60 42.55
CA SER A 25 -40.50 32.88 44.03
C SER A 25 -39.98 31.63 44.79
N VAL A 26 -38.77 31.56 45.37
CA VAL A 26 -38.21 32.10 46.65
C VAL A 26 -38.54 31.28 47.93
N ARG A 27 -37.55 30.53 48.49
CA ARG A 27 -36.97 30.61 49.87
C ARG A 27 -36.04 29.43 50.24
N MET A 28 -34.86 29.78 50.78
CA MET A 28 -33.81 28.99 51.47
C MET A 28 -34.12 28.83 52.99
N PRO A 29 -33.25 28.35 53.94
CA PRO A 29 -31.86 27.79 53.89
C PRO A 29 -31.55 26.60 54.86
N SER A 30 -30.33 26.05 54.76
CA SER A 30 -29.33 25.77 55.87
C SER A 30 -28.34 24.67 55.43
N ARG A 31 -27.03 24.63 55.74
CA ARG A 31 -26.01 25.58 56.25
C ARG A 31 -24.62 24.85 56.10
N VAL A 32 -23.59 25.57 55.62
CA VAL A 32 -22.11 25.54 55.92
C VAL A 32 -21.34 24.19 55.73
N PHE A 33 -20.22 24.06 54.98
CA PHE A 33 -18.90 24.66 55.21
C PHE A 33 -17.90 24.61 54.01
N ASN A 34 -17.11 25.69 53.92
CA ASN A 34 -15.70 25.88 53.52
C ASN A 34 -15.10 25.44 52.17
N THR A 35 -14.89 26.46 51.33
CA THR A 35 -13.64 26.92 50.66
C THR A 35 -12.56 25.91 50.25
N GLY A 36 -12.35 25.81 48.93
CA GLY A 36 -11.10 25.37 48.30
C GLY A 36 -11.13 25.65 46.81
N VAL A 37 -10.40 26.68 46.37
CA VAL A 37 -10.26 27.10 44.97
C VAL A 37 -9.40 26.07 44.21
N VAL A 38 -9.92 25.49 43.12
CA VAL A 38 -9.15 24.65 42.18
C VAL A 38 -9.42 25.09 40.74
N LYS A 39 -8.35 25.43 40.01
CA LYS A 39 -8.35 25.70 38.55
C LYS A 39 -8.59 24.40 37.77
N PRO A 40 -9.34 24.40 36.65
CA PRO A 40 -9.46 23.20 35.81
C PRO A 40 -8.25 23.06 34.88
N SER A 41 -7.49 21.98 35.09
CA SER A 41 -6.46 21.46 34.18
C SER A 41 -7.06 20.49 33.16
N SER A 42 -6.52 20.57 31.94
CA SER A 42 -6.65 19.68 30.78
C SER A 42 -6.95 18.19 31.06
N PHE A 43 -7.97 17.66 30.39
CA PHE A 43 -8.23 16.23 30.27
C PHE A 43 -7.23 15.59 29.29
N GLY A 44 -6.34 14.76 29.83
CA GLY A 44 -5.44 13.87 29.08
C GLY A 44 -6.05 12.47 28.91
N SER A 45 -5.92 11.91 27.71
CA SER A 45 -6.33 10.57 27.33
C SER A 45 -5.48 9.49 28.01
N ILE A 46 -6.14 8.50 28.60
CA ILE A 46 -5.55 7.36 29.29
C ILE A 46 -5.01 6.35 28.27
N HIS A 47 -3.70 6.11 28.28
CA HIS A 47 -3.07 4.93 27.67
C HIS A 47 -2.61 3.99 28.79
N PRO A 48 -2.83 2.66 28.69
CA PRO A 48 -2.31 1.72 29.67
C PRO A 48 -0.78 1.60 29.53
N ARG A 49 -0.06 1.79 30.65
CA ARG A 49 1.38 1.56 30.77
C ARG A 49 1.63 0.06 30.97
N TYR A 50 2.47 -0.55 30.12
CA TYR A 50 3.02 -1.88 30.35
C TYR A 50 4.32 -1.81 31.16
N PRO A 51 4.59 -2.78 32.04
CA PRO A 51 5.82 -2.83 32.83
C PRO A 51 7.04 -3.19 31.97
N ILE A 52 8.17 -2.57 32.31
CA ILE A 52 9.46 -2.72 31.66
C ILE A 52 10.11 -4.02 32.18
N HIS A 53 10.25 -5.03 31.32
CA HIS A 53 11.18 -6.13 31.55
C HIS A 53 12.50 -5.86 30.82
N GLN A 54 13.63 -6.08 31.53
CA GLN A 54 14.98 -6.03 30.97
C GLN A 54 15.10 -6.98 29.78
N ILE A 55 15.52 -6.47 28.63
CA ILE A 55 15.70 -7.23 27.39
C ILE A 55 17.16 -7.68 27.30
N VAL A 56 17.35 -9.00 27.38
CA VAL A 56 18.56 -9.71 26.94
C VAL A 56 18.59 -9.72 25.41
N LYS A 57 19.78 -9.62 24.79
CA LYS A 57 20.00 -9.66 23.32
C LYS A 57 19.18 -10.77 22.65
N PRO A 58 18.58 -10.55 21.46
CA PRO A 58 17.70 -11.53 20.84
C PRO A 58 18.52 -12.76 20.42
N SER A 59 18.35 -13.82 21.19
CA SER A 59 18.58 -15.19 20.76
C SER A 59 17.32 -15.61 19.98
N PHE A 60 17.50 -16.38 18.91
CA PHE A 60 16.41 -16.99 18.13
C PHE A 60 15.37 -17.60 19.08
N GLN A 61 14.20 -16.97 19.25
CA GLN A 61 13.12 -17.52 20.05
C GLN A 61 12.14 -18.23 19.12
N LEU A 62 12.32 -19.54 18.99
CA LEU A 62 11.24 -20.44 18.62
C LEU A 62 10.17 -20.38 19.72
N LYS A 63 9.11 -19.61 19.52
CA LYS A 63 7.88 -19.78 20.31
C LYS A 63 7.16 -21.01 19.76
N PHE A 64 7.53 -22.21 20.20
CA PHE A 64 6.59 -23.32 20.17
C PHE A 64 5.60 -23.07 21.31
N SER A 65 4.33 -22.79 21.01
CA SER A 65 3.30 -22.87 22.04
C SER A 65 3.27 -24.32 22.53
N THR A 66 3.63 -24.55 23.79
CA THR A 66 3.46 -25.84 24.45
C THR A 66 1.98 -26.03 24.80
N SER A 67 1.16 -26.22 23.78
CA SER A 67 -0.20 -26.74 23.92
C SER A 67 -0.55 -27.46 22.62
N SER A 68 -0.89 -28.75 22.77
CA SER A 68 -1.14 -29.76 21.73
C SER A 68 0.02 -30.05 20.79
N GLN A 69 0.72 -31.17 21.03
CA GLN A 69 1.33 -31.94 19.95
C GLN A 69 0.20 -32.39 19.02
N GLU A 70 -0.20 -31.54 18.08
CA GLU A 70 -0.95 -32.00 16.94
C GLU A 70 -0.07 -32.98 16.18
N THR A 71 -0.55 -34.21 16.04
CA THR A 71 0.06 -35.23 15.21
C THR A 71 0.13 -34.67 13.79
N ILE A 72 1.32 -34.24 13.36
CA ILE A 72 1.56 -33.83 11.98
C ILE A 72 1.28 -35.06 11.12
N ASP A 73 0.19 -35.00 10.37
CA ASP A 73 -0.19 -35.99 9.37
C ASP A 73 0.94 -36.11 8.34
N SER A 74 1.64 -37.24 8.35
CA SER A 74 2.78 -37.51 7.47
C SER A 74 2.41 -37.61 6.00
N THR A 75 1.11 -37.56 5.66
CA THR A 75 0.60 -37.56 4.29
C THR A 75 0.50 -36.17 3.68
N LYS A 76 0.59 -35.09 4.47
CA LYS A 76 0.48 -33.71 4.00
C LYS A 76 1.84 -33.06 3.76
N ALA A 77 1.95 -32.30 2.67
CA ALA A 77 3.12 -31.49 2.39
C ALA A 77 3.30 -30.37 3.42
N ARG A 78 4.53 -30.18 3.89
CA ARG A 78 4.91 -29.16 4.86
C ARG A 78 5.24 -27.86 4.14
N ILE A 79 4.38 -26.85 4.29
CA ILE A 79 4.56 -25.53 3.66
C ILE A 79 5.14 -24.53 4.65
N LEU A 80 6.24 -23.89 4.25
CA LEU A 80 6.80 -22.72 4.94
C LEU A 80 6.47 -21.45 4.14
N PHE A 81 5.79 -20.50 4.77
CA PHE A 81 5.43 -19.23 4.12
C PHE A 81 6.48 -18.15 4.42
N LEU A 82 6.85 -17.35 3.43
CA LEU A 82 7.83 -16.27 3.56
C LEU A 82 7.24 -14.96 3.03
N GLY A 83 7.13 -13.96 3.91
CA GLY A 83 6.55 -12.67 3.52
C GLY A 83 6.71 -11.61 4.60
N THR A 84 6.43 -10.35 4.26
CA THR A 84 6.58 -9.24 5.22
C THR A 84 5.43 -8.23 5.21
N PRO A 85 5.06 -7.61 4.07
CA PRO A 85 4.07 -6.53 4.08
C PRO A 85 2.62 -7.03 4.22
N ASP A 86 1.68 -6.11 4.36
CA ASP A 86 0.25 -6.40 4.55
C ASP A 86 -0.33 -7.32 3.48
N VAL A 87 0.01 -7.12 2.20
CA VAL A 87 -0.47 -7.99 1.09
C VAL A 87 -0.01 -9.45 1.24
N ALA A 88 1.18 -9.66 1.80
CA ALA A 88 1.68 -11.01 2.10
C ALA A 88 0.98 -11.60 3.34
N ALA A 89 0.59 -10.75 4.29
CA ALA A 89 -0.16 -11.17 5.47
C ALA A 89 -1.58 -11.63 5.11
N THR A 90 -2.24 -10.93 4.16
CA THR A 90 -3.50 -11.38 3.56
C THR A 90 -3.33 -12.73 2.86
N SER A 91 -2.28 -12.87 2.03
CA SER A 91 -1.98 -14.13 1.33
C SER A 91 -1.78 -15.30 2.31
N LEU A 92 -0.99 -15.10 3.38
CA LEU A 92 -0.80 -16.09 4.44
C LEU A 92 -2.13 -16.53 5.06
N LYS A 93 -2.97 -15.57 5.42
CA LYS A 93 -4.26 -15.84 6.06
C LYS A 93 -5.15 -16.69 5.16
N SER A 94 -5.28 -16.34 3.88
CA SER A 94 -6.07 -17.12 2.93
C SER A 94 -5.53 -18.54 2.73
N ILE A 95 -4.20 -18.70 2.66
CA ILE A 95 -3.57 -20.04 2.54
C ILE A 95 -3.83 -20.88 3.78
N TYR A 96 -3.76 -20.27 4.97
CA TYR A 96 -4.07 -20.93 6.23
C TYR A 96 -5.54 -21.33 6.32
N GLU A 97 -6.47 -20.40 6.09
CA GLU A 97 -7.91 -20.67 6.13
C GLU A 97 -8.31 -21.76 5.14
N HIS A 98 -7.75 -21.76 3.93
CA HIS A 98 -7.95 -22.83 2.96
C HIS A 98 -7.46 -24.19 3.50
N SER A 99 -6.34 -24.22 4.21
CA SER A 99 -5.82 -25.46 4.82
C SER A 99 -6.72 -26.04 5.92
N GLN A 100 -7.47 -25.17 6.61
CA GLN A 100 -8.38 -25.55 7.69
C GLN A 100 -9.76 -25.97 7.19
N THR A 101 -10.24 -25.36 6.09
CA THR A 101 -11.61 -25.51 5.61
C THR A 101 -11.75 -26.53 4.47
N SER A 102 -10.67 -26.82 3.74
CA SER A 102 -10.73 -27.72 2.59
C SER A 102 -10.69 -29.19 3.01
N ASN A 103 -11.72 -29.93 2.59
CA ASN A 103 -11.74 -31.39 2.71
C ASN A 103 -10.55 -31.98 1.95
N ASN A 104 -9.75 -32.80 2.61
CA ASN A 104 -8.55 -33.44 2.04
C ASN A 104 -7.47 -32.43 1.56
N CYS A 105 -7.25 -31.33 2.31
CA CYS A 105 -6.14 -30.42 2.02
C CYS A 105 -4.79 -31.17 1.99
N PRO A 106 -4.02 -31.09 0.88
CA PRO A 106 -2.79 -31.87 0.70
C PRO A 106 -1.58 -31.27 1.43
N TYR A 107 -1.76 -30.20 2.20
CA TYR A 107 -0.68 -29.50 2.88
C TYR A 107 -1.06 -29.01 4.27
N THR A 108 -0.04 -28.66 5.04
CA THR A 108 -0.13 -27.93 6.31
C THR A 108 0.92 -26.82 6.36
N LEU A 109 0.60 -25.70 7.03
CA LEU A 109 1.57 -24.63 7.28
C LEU A 109 2.38 -24.95 8.53
N VAL A 110 3.70 -25.10 8.37
CA VAL A 110 4.62 -25.46 9.47
C VAL A 110 5.28 -24.25 10.13
N GLY A 111 5.04 -23.06 9.60
CA GLY A 111 5.53 -21.80 10.15
C GLY A 111 5.60 -20.71 9.09
N VAL A 112 6.12 -19.55 9.53
CA VAL A 112 6.34 -18.39 8.68
C VAL A 112 7.76 -17.85 8.86
N VAL A 113 8.30 -17.26 7.80
CA VAL A 113 9.54 -16.46 7.84
C VAL A 113 9.20 -15.03 7.47
N THR A 114 9.62 -14.08 8.29
CA THR A 114 9.38 -12.66 8.05
C THR A 114 10.58 -11.82 8.46
N GLN A 115 10.62 -10.55 8.07
CA GLN A 115 11.71 -9.67 8.50
C GLN A 115 11.67 -9.42 10.02
N PRO A 116 12.82 -9.22 10.67
CA PRO A 116 12.88 -8.88 12.09
C PRO A 116 12.02 -7.66 12.43
N PRO A 117 11.43 -7.62 13.64
CA PRO A 117 10.71 -6.45 14.13
C PRO A 117 11.54 -5.17 14.02
N LYS A 118 10.93 -4.08 13.55
CA LYS A 118 11.60 -2.79 13.38
C LYS A 118 11.06 -1.78 14.37
N ARG A 119 11.93 -0.90 14.86
CA ARG A 119 11.53 0.24 15.72
C ARG A 119 11.04 1.39 14.84
N ARG A 120 9.80 1.86 15.06
CA ARG A 120 9.21 2.97 14.30
C ARG A 120 9.86 4.33 14.54
N LYS A 121 10.43 4.55 15.74
CA LYS A 121 11.08 5.80 16.18
C LYS A 121 12.15 5.50 17.25
N ARG A 122 13.11 6.41 17.46
CA ARG A 122 14.09 6.32 18.55
C ARG A 122 13.33 6.23 19.89
N GLY A 123 13.52 5.13 20.62
CA GLY A 123 12.87 4.86 21.91
C GLY A 123 11.47 4.22 21.84
N GLY A 124 10.95 3.91 20.64
CA GLY A 124 9.68 3.18 20.48
C GLY A 124 9.83 1.67 20.70
N SER A 125 8.70 1.00 20.99
CA SER A 125 8.64 -0.46 21.04
C SER A 125 8.90 -1.08 19.66
N GLU A 126 9.45 -2.31 19.68
CA GLU A 126 9.56 -3.12 18.48
C GLU A 126 8.16 -3.54 18.02
N ILE A 127 7.89 -3.36 16.72
CA ILE A 127 6.61 -3.71 16.12
C ILE A 127 6.89 -4.89 15.18
N PRO A 128 6.15 -6.00 15.31
CA PRO A 128 6.27 -7.11 14.37
C PRO A 128 5.90 -6.65 12.95
N SER A 129 6.37 -7.37 11.95
CA SER A 129 5.86 -7.20 10.59
C SER A 129 4.38 -7.57 10.51
N PRO A 130 3.64 -7.07 9.49
CA PRO A 130 2.26 -7.50 9.23
C PRO A 130 2.11 -9.03 9.17
N VAL A 131 3.02 -9.74 8.47
CA VAL A 131 3.02 -11.21 8.43
C VAL A 131 3.28 -11.81 9.81
N GLY A 132 4.20 -11.26 10.59
CA GLY A 132 4.48 -11.72 11.95
C GLY A 132 3.27 -11.57 12.87
N PHE A 133 2.57 -10.44 12.77
CA PHE A 133 1.34 -10.20 13.53
C PHE A 133 0.24 -11.23 13.21
N ILE A 134 -0.06 -11.43 11.92
CA ILE A 134 -1.06 -12.42 11.49
C ILE A 134 -0.65 -13.84 11.90
N ALA A 135 0.64 -14.19 11.80
CA ALA A 135 1.11 -15.51 12.21
C ALA A 135 0.95 -15.75 13.72
N GLU A 136 1.14 -14.72 14.57
CA GLU A 136 0.85 -14.82 16.01
C GLU A 136 -0.65 -15.07 16.25
N GLU A 137 -1.54 -14.38 15.52
CA GLU A 137 -3.00 -14.59 15.63
C GLU A 137 -3.42 -16.00 15.21
N LEU A 138 -2.77 -16.57 14.19
CA LEU A 138 -3.03 -17.92 13.67
C LEU A 138 -2.33 -19.03 14.47
N GLY A 139 -1.51 -18.69 15.48
CA GLY A 139 -0.74 -19.65 16.27
C GLY A 139 0.39 -20.36 15.49
N LEU A 140 0.88 -19.76 14.41
CA LEU A 140 1.95 -20.34 13.59
C LEU A 140 3.35 -20.02 14.17
N PRO A 141 4.31 -20.96 14.10
CA PRO A 141 5.70 -20.67 14.45
C PRO A 141 6.29 -19.57 13.56
N ILE A 142 6.99 -18.61 14.15
CA ILE A 142 7.57 -17.45 13.44
C ILE A 142 9.10 -17.51 13.49
N LEU A 143 9.73 -17.33 12.33
CA LEU A 143 11.16 -17.21 12.15
C LEU A 143 11.50 -15.82 11.61
N CYS A 144 12.46 -15.14 12.24
CA CYS A 144 12.89 -13.79 11.87
C CYS A 144 14.41 -13.72 11.68
N PRO A 145 15.00 -14.41 10.68
CA PRO A 145 16.42 -14.29 10.41
C PRO A 145 16.77 -12.86 9.98
N GLU A 146 17.95 -12.38 10.38
CA GLU A 146 18.49 -11.12 9.86
C GLU A 146 18.77 -11.26 8.36
N SER A 147 19.26 -12.43 7.94
CA SER A 147 19.53 -12.75 6.53
C SER A 147 19.11 -14.17 6.19
N ALA A 148 18.52 -14.35 5.00
CA ALA A 148 18.21 -15.66 4.43
C ALA A 148 19.46 -16.52 4.15
N ARG A 149 20.67 -15.94 4.30
CA ARG A 149 21.96 -16.64 4.20
C ARG A 149 22.52 -17.11 5.54
N ASP A 150 21.87 -16.77 6.66
CA ASP A 150 22.35 -17.12 7.97
C ASP A 150 22.45 -18.65 8.12
N VAL A 151 23.63 -19.14 8.49
CA VAL A 151 23.94 -20.58 8.54
C VAL A 151 23.03 -21.28 9.53
N SER A 152 22.84 -20.71 10.72
CA SER A 152 21.95 -21.26 11.76
C SER A 152 20.49 -21.31 11.31
N PHE A 153 20.04 -20.31 10.53
CA PHE A 153 18.69 -20.31 9.95
C PHE A 153 18.53 -21.47 8.96
N LEU A 154 19.47 -21.64 8.04
CA LEU A 154 19.44 -22.71 7.05
C LEU A 154 19.54 -24.10 7.70
N GLU A 155 20.38 -24.26 8.73
CA GLU A 155 20.48 -25.50 9.50
C GLU A 155 19.19 -25.83 10.26
N MET A 156 18.52 -24.84 10.83
CA MET A 156 17.22 -25.03 11.47
C MET A 156 16.15 -25.45 10.45
N LEU A 157 16.15 -24.87 9.25
CA LEU A 157 15.24 -25.29 8.20
C LEU A 157 15.49 -26.74 7.77
N GLU A 158 16.76 -27.12 7.61
CA GLU A 158 17.19 -28.44 7.17
C GLU A 158 16.92 -29.53 8.22
N ASN A 159 17.18 -29.25 9.50
CA ASN A 159 17.16 -30.25 10.56
C ASN A 159 15.83 -30.31 11.34
N ASN A 160 15.11 -29.18 11.44
CA ASN A 160 13.94 -29.07 12.31
C ASN A 160 12.66 -28.80 11.53
N VAL A 161 12.65 -27.77 10.68
CA VAL A 161 11.42 -27.37 9.96
C VAL A 161 11.12 -28.33 8.81
N LYS A 162 12.12 -28.74 8.04
CA LYS A 162 12.01 -29.67 6.90
C LYS A 162 10.81 -29.33 6.00
N PRO A 163 10.78 -28.14 5.38
CA PRO A 163 9.69 -27.79 4.47
C PRO A 163 9.74 -28.66 3.22
N ASP A 164 8.59 -29.14 2.75
CA ASP A 164 8.47 -29.80 1.44
C ASP A 164 8.32 -28.76 0.33
N LEU A 165 7.68 -27.63 0.63
CA LEU A 165 7.43 -26.51 -0.29
C LEU A 165 7.57 -25.19 0.47
N CYS A 166 8.17 -24.18 -0.17
CA CYS A 166 8.16 -22.81 0.33
C CYS A 166 7.28 -21.92 -0.55
N ILE A 167 6.59 -20.95 0.05
CA ILE A 167 5.81 -19.93 -0.67
C ILE A 167 6.36 -18.57 -0.30
N THR A 168 6.72 -17.74 -1.29
CA THR A 168 7.14 -16.36 -1.09
C THR A 168 6.07 -15.39 -1.58
N ALA A 169 5.79 -14.37 -0.78
CA ALA A 169 4.98 -13.21 -1.14
C ALA A 169 5.65 -11.96 -0.56
N ALA A 170 6.30 -11.17 -1.42
CA ALA A 170 7.00 -9.93 -1.03
C ALA A 170 7.90 -10.08 0.22
N TYR A 171 8.75 -11.13 0.27
CA TYR A 171 9.65 -11.38 1.39
C TYR A 171 10.79 -10.35 1.53
N GLY A 172 11.26 -9.82 0.39
CA GLY A 172 12.23 -8.72 0.35
C GLY A 172 13.69 -9.14 0.61
N GLN A 173 14.00 -10.43 0.65
CA GLN A 173 15.38 -10.92 0.67
C GLN A 173 15.65 -11.91 -0.46
N TYR A 174 16.86 -11.87 -0.99
CA TYR A 174 17.34 -12.84 -1.96
C TYR A 174 17.59 -14.19 -1.30
N LEU A 175 16.98 -15.25 -1.84
CA LEU A 175 17.13 -16.62 -1.33
C LEU A 175 18.40 -17.27 -1.90
N PRO A 176 19.36 -17.71 -1.05
CA PRO A 176 20.58 -18.36 -1.54
C PRO A 176 20.29 -19.73 -2.13
N LYS A 177 21.22 -20.24 -2.96
CA LYS A 177 21.14 -21.60 -3.54
C LYS A 177 20.89 -22.68 -2.48
N ARG A 178 21.57 -22.59 -1.32
CA ARG A 178 21.37 -23.52 -0.20
C ARG A 178 19.93 -23.51 0.31
N PHE A 179 19.24 -22.37 0.34
CA PHE A 179 17.83 -22.32 0.70
C PHE A 179 16.97 -22.99 -0.37
N LEU A 180 17.18 -22.62 -1.64
CA LEU A 180 16.37 -23.11 -2.76
C LEU A 180 16.46 -24.63 -2.96
N SER A 181 17.52 -25.28 -2.46
CA SER A 181 17.66 -26.73 -2.48
C SER A 181 16.98 -27.46 -1.33
N LEU A 182 16.47 -26.77 -0.30
CA LEU A 182 15.86 -27.42 0.87
C LEU A 182 14.49 -28.02 0.56
N PRO A 183 13.53 -27.29 -0.05
CA PRO A 183 12.18 -27.82 -0.23
C PRO A 183 12.12 -28.73 -1.44
N LYS A 184 11.65 -29.96 -1.23
CA LYS A 184 11.52 -31.01 -2.26
C LYS A 184 10.74 -30.54 -3.50
N PHE A 185 9.64 -29.84 -3.30
CA PHE A 185 8.77 -29.31 -4.35
C PHE A 185 9.18 -27.89 -4.79
N GLY A 186 10.30 -27.38 -4.31
CA GLY A 186 10.83 -26.07 -4.66
C GLY A 186 10.23 -24.92 -3.85
N THR A 187 10.42 -23.71 -4.37
CA THR A 187 9.86 -22.49 -3.78
C THR A 187 8.99 -21.82 -4.82
N LEU A 188 7.74 -21.50 -4.49
CA LEU A 188 6.84 -20.74 -5.35
C LEU A 188 6.82 -19.27 -4.92
N ASN A 189 6.70 -18.36 -5.87
CA ASN A 189 6.54 -16.93 -5.62
C ASN A 189 5.22 -16.42 -6.21
N ILE A 190 4.55 -15.50 -5.52
CA ILE A 190 3.48 -14.67 -6.09
C ILE A 190 4.12 -13.37 -6.57
N HIS A 191 4.19 -13.18 -7.88
CA HIS A 191 4.79 -12.01 -8.50
C HIS A 191 3.74 -11.16 -9.22
N PRO A 192 3.48 -9.91 -8.81
CA PRO A 192 2.38 -9.10 -9.34
C PRO A 192 2.74 -8.43 -10.68
N SER A 193 3.12 -9.24 -11.66
CA SER A 193 3.18 -8.86 -13.08
C SER A 193 2.89 -10.04 -14.01
N LEU A 194 2.68 -9.73 -15.29
CA LEU A 194 2.70 -10.69 -16.39
C LEU A 194 4.15 -10.96 -16.82
N LEU A 195 4.80 -11.90 -16.14
CA LEU A 195 6.15 -12.34 -16.50
C LEU A 195 6.19 -12.91 -17.93
N PRO A 196 7.26 -12.66 -18.70
CA PRO A 196 8.57 -12.11 -18.28
C PRO A 196 8.67 -10.59 -18.16
N ARG A 197 7.60 -9.84 -18.46
CA ARG A 197 7.59 -8.39 -18.29
C ARG A 197 7.54 -8.04 -16.79
N TRP A 198 8.33 -7.05 -16.40
CA TRP A 198 8.46 -6.54 -15.03
C TRP A 198 9.02 -7.53 -14.01
N ARG A 199 10.11 -8.23 -14.34
CA ARG A 199 10.93 -8.94 -13.33
C ARG A 199 11.54 -7.92 -12.36
N GLY A 200 11.51 -8.15 -11.05
CA GLY A 200 12.19 -7.30 -10.08
C GLY A 200 11.32 -6.72 -8.97
N SER A 201 11.74 -5.58 -8.44
CA SER A 201 11.32 -5.13 -7.11
C SER A 201 10.10 -4.22 -7.08
N SER A 202 9.71 -3.60 -8.21
CA SER A 202 8.59 -2.64 -8.25
C SER A 202 7.67 -2.83 -9.46
N PRO A 203 7.21 -4.08 -9.75
CA PRO A 203 6.48 -4.40 -10.97
C PRO A 203 5.19 -3.58 -11.15
N VAL A 204 4.37 -3.45 -10.11
CA VAL A 204 3.09 -2.72 -10.19
C VAL A 204 3.32 -1.24 -10.51
N GLN A 205 4.25 -0.61 -9.78
CA GLN A 205 4.54 0.81 -9.98
C GLN A 205 5.10 1.07 -11.39
N ARG A 206 6.01 0.20 -11.87
CA ARG A 206 6.65 0.35 -13.19
C ARG A 206 5.67 0.09 -14.34
N SER A 207 4.75 -0.87 -14.18
CA SER A 207 3.68 -1.13 -15.14
C SER A 207 2.73 0.08 -15.28
N LEU A 208 2.32 0.66 -14.15
CA LEU A 208 1.49 1.87 -14.13
C LEU A 208 2.24 3.10 -14.68
N GLU A 209 3.52 3.27 -14.33
CA GLU A 209 4.38 4.34 -14.85
C GLU A 209 4.52 4.26 -16.38
N ALA A 210 4.73 3.05 -16.92
CA ALA A 210 4.87 2.81 -18.35
C ALA A 210 3.56 3.00 -19.13
N GLY A 211 2.42 3.05 -18.45
CA GLY A 211 1.11 3.20 -19.10
C GLY A 211 0.56 1.89 -19.64
N ASP A 212 0.95 0.75 -19.06
CA ASP A 212 0.35 -0.54 -19.44
C ASP A 212 -1.16 -0.50 -19.21
N THR A 213 -1.94 -1.00 -20.17
CA THR A 213 -3.41 -1.10 -20.10
C THR A 213 -3.88 -2.47 -19.64
N GLU A 214 -2.99 -3.48 -19.72
CA GLU A 214 -3.18 -4.83 -19.21
C GLU A 214 -2.11 -5.10 -18.15
N VAL A 215 -2.52 -5.64 -17.00
CA VAL A 215 -1.63 -6.06 -15.92
C VAL A 215 -1.99 -7.47 -15.48
N GLY A 216 -1.27 -8.01 -14.52
CA GLY A 216 -1.61 -9.33 -14.00
C GLY A 216 -0.67 -9.82 -12.92
N VAL A 217 -0.80 -11.09 -12.61
CA VAL A 217 -0.03 -11.78 -11.58
C VAL A 217 0.42 -13.13 -12.10
N SER A 218 1.63 -13.52 -11.72
CA SER A 218 2.24 -14.80 -12.05
C SER A 218 2.57 -15.56 -10.77
N VAL A 219 2.21 -16.84 -10.73
CA VAL A 219 2.77 -17.80 -9.78
C VAL A 219 3.89 -18.53 -10.51
N LEU A 220 5.08 -18.55 -9.94
CA LEU A 220 6.27 -19.14 -10.57
C LEU A 220 7.13 -19.88 -9.55
N PHE A 221 7.98 -20.77 -10.04
CA PHE A 221 9.07 -21.29 -9.24
C PHE A 221 10.16 -20.22 -9.06
N THR A 222 10.77 -20.17 -7.89
CA THR A 222 11.89 -19.28 -7.58
C THR A 222 13.19 -19.97 -7.95
N VAL A 223 14.00 -19.31 -8.76
CA VAL A 223 15.36 -19.72 -9.12
C VAL A 223 16.36 -18.65 -8.67
N SER A 224 17.66 -18.91 -8.83
CA SER A 224 18.69 -17.92 -8.45
C SER A 224 18.59 -16.61 -9.26
N LYS A 225 18.20 -16.67 -10.54
CA LYS A 225 17.97 -15.46 -11.32
C LYS A 225 16.62 -14.85 -10.91
N MET A 226 16.64 -13.58 -10.49
CA MET A 226 15.48 -12.85 -9.97
C MET A 226 14.27 -12.96 -10.92
N ASP A 227 13.16 -13.47 -10.38
CA ASP A 227 11.87 -13.65 -11.05
C ASP A 227 11.93 -14.33 -12.43
N ALA A 228 12.96 -15.15 -12.67
CA ALA A 228 13.21 -15.79 -13.97
C ALA A 228 12.83 -17.27 -14.00
N GLY A 229 12.23 -17.79 -12.93
CA GLY A 229 11.85 -19.19 -12.89
C GLY A 229 10.60 -19.48 -13.72
N PRO A 230 10.35 -20.76 -14.02
CA PRO A 230 9.23 -21.16 -14.87
C PRO A 230 7.88 -20.85 -14.21
N ILE A 231 6.94 -20.38 -15.02
CA ILE A 231 5.60 -19.93 -14.63
C ILE A 231 4.68 -21.14 -14.47
N VAL A 232 4.06 -21.23 -13.29
CA VAL A 232 3.07 -22.25 -12.93
C VAL A 232 1.67 -21.84 -13.38
N SER A 233 1.29 -20.60 -13.11
CA SER A 233 0.02 -20.01 -13.53
C SER A 233 0.17 -18.50 -13.69
N GLN A 234 -0.66 -17.92 -14.55
CA GLN A 234 -0.68 -16.49 -14.81
C GLN A 234 -2.11 -16.04 -15.08
N HIS A 235 -2.44 -14.84 -14.63
CA HIS A 235 -3.76 -14.24 -14.86
C HIS A 235 -3.58 -12.78 -15.26
N SER A 236 -4.20 -12.38 -16.37
CA SER A 236 -4.23 -11.01 -16.85
C SER A 236 -5.59 -10.34 -16.62
N MET A 237 -5.57 -9.01 -16.53
CA MET A 237 -6.75 -8.18 -16.44
C MET A 237 -6.47 -6.78 -16.99
N ASP A 238 -7.49 -6.19 -17.62
CA ASP A 238 -7.47 -4.78 -17.99
C ASP A 238 -7.54 -3.88 -16.75
N ILE A 239 -6.91 -2.71 -16.81
CA ILE A 239 -6.98 -1.69 -15.76
C ILE A 239 -7.60 -0.39 -16.27
N ASP A 240 -8.32 0.29 -15.38
CA ASP A 240 -8.81 1.64 -15.62
C ASP A 240 -7.66 2.66 -15.58
N ASP A 241 -7.81 3.76 -16.32
CA ASP A 241 -6.82 4.85 -16.38
C ASP A 241 -6.52 5.45 -14.99
N ASN A 242 -7.47 5.40 -14.05
CA ASN A 242 -7.33 5.95 -12.70
C ASN A 242 -6.92 4.91 -11.66
N GLU A 243 -6.70 3.65 -12.04
CA GLU A 243 -6.25 2.59 -11.13
C GLU A 243 -4.90 2.97 -10.51
N GLN A 244 -4.80 2.88 -9.18
CA GLN A 244 -3.63 3.28 -8.42
C GLN A 244 -2.88 2.07 -7.85
N ALA A 245 -1.57 2.19 -7.66
CA ALA A 245 -0.75 1.11 -7.11
C ALA A 245 -1.23 0.65 -5.71
N THR A 246 -1.76 1.60 -4.91
CA THR A 246 -2.36 1.37 -3.58
C THR A 246 -3.54 0.39 -3.60
N THR A 247 -4.35 0.39 -4.66
CA THR A 247 -5.52 -0.48 -4.82
C THR A 247 -5.22 -1.71 -5.67
N LEU A 248 -4.36 -1.55 -6.68
CA LEU A 248 -3.99 -2.62 -7.59
C LEU A 248 -3.13 -3.70 -6.93
N LEU A 249 -2.14 -3.31 -6.12
CA LEU A 249 -1.21 -4.27 -5.51
C LEU A 249 -1.94 -5.31 -4.63
N PRO A 250 -2.82 -4.93 -3.67
CA PRO A 250 -3.60 -5.91 -2.92
C PRO A 250 -4.44 -6.82 -3.82
N LYS A 251 -5.14 -6.25 -4.81
CA LYS A 251 -5.97 -6.99 -5.75
C LYS A 251 -5.18 -8.07 -6.51
N LEU A 252 -3.97 -7.75 -6.96
CA LEU A 252 -3.10 -8.71 -7.65
C LEU A 252 -2.60 -9.82 -6.70
N PHE A 253 -2.32 -9.52 -5.44
CA PHE A 253 -1.96 -10.54 -4.45
C PHE A 253 -3.13 -11.46 -4.10
N ASP A 254 -4.35 -10.94 -4.02
CA ASP A 254 -5.56 -11.74 -3.80
C ASP A 254 -5.76 -12.73 -4.95
N ILE A 255 -5.73 -12.25 -6.20
CA ILE A 255 -5.81 -13.08 -7.41
C ILE A 255 -4.65 -14.08 -7.45
N GLY A 256 -3.42 -13.63 -7.16
CA GLY A 256 -2.23 -14.48 -7.16
C GLY A 256 -2.31 -15.61 -6.14
N THR A 257 -2.89 -15.32 -4.97
CA THR A 257 -3.13 -16.32 -3.92
C THR A 257 -4.16 -17.35 -4.36
N GLU A 258 -5.26 -16.91 -5.00
CA GLU A 258 -6.24 -17.82 -5.60
C GLU A 258 -5.58 -18.75 -6.63
N LYS A 259 -4.83 -18.20 -7.59
CA LYS A 259 -4.14 -18.99 -8.62
C LYS A 259 -3.05 -19.90 -8.06
N LEU A 260 -2.44 -19.53 -6.93
CA LEU A 260 -1.52 -20.38 -6.19
C LEU A 260 -2.26 -21.56 -5.56
N LEU A 261 -3.36 -21.31 -4.85
CA LEU A 261 -4.17 -22.36 -4.21
C LEU A 261 -4.71 -23.38 -5.23
N GLU A 262 -5.15 -22.91 -6.40
CA GLU A 262 -5.56 -23.77 -7.51
C GLU A 262 -4.43 -24.68 -8.04
N ALA A 263 -3.18 -24.19 -8.00
CA ALA A 263 -2.02 -24.91 -8.51
C ALA A 263 -1.37 -25.85 -7.48
N LEU A 264 -1.50 -25.55 -6.18
CA LEU A 264 -0.84 -26.30 -5.10
C LEU A 264 -1.05 -27.83 -5.18
N PRO A 265 -2.26 -28.37 -5.40
CA PRO A 265 -2.45 -29.81 -5.49
C PRO A 265 -1.59 -30.45 -6.59
N LYS A 266 -1.55 -29.82 -7.78
CA LYS A 266 -0.78 -30.28 -8.94
C LYS A 266 0.73 -30.20 -8.71
N VAL A 267 1.19 -29.22 -7.95
CA VAL A 267 2.60 -29.07 -7.56
C VAL A 267 2.99 -30.17 -6.55
N ILE A 268 2.15 -30.41 -5.54
CA ILE A 268 2.43 -31.39 -4.49
C ILE A 268 2.38 -32.83 -5.01
N GLU A 269 1.46 -33.15 -5.93
CA GLU A 269 1.39 -34.48 -6.55
C GLU A 269 2.49 -34.70 -7.62
N GLY A 270 3.16 -33.63 -8.05
CA GLY A 270 4.25 -33.68 -9.03
C GLY A 270 3.82 -33.58 -10.50
N SER A 271 2.57 -33.24 -10.79
CA SER A 271 2.08 -32.95 -12.15
C SER A 271 2.65 -31.64 -12.70
N ILE A 272 2.87 -30.65 -11.83
CA ILE A 272 3.58 -29.39 -12.15
C ILE A 272 4.90 -29.36 -11.39
N THR A 273 6.01 -29.36 -12.14
CA THR A 273 7.37 -29.25 -11.61
C THR A 273 8.11 -28.09 -12.28
N MET A 274 9.34 -27.81 -11.85
CA MET A 274 10.19 -26.82 -12.53
C MET A 274 10.43 -27.16 -14.00
N GLU A 275 10.43 -28.44 -14.36
CA GLU A 275 10.67 -28.92 -15.72
C GLU A 275 9.42 -28.82 -16.61
N THR A 276 8.22 -29.02 -16.05
CA THR A 276 6.95 -29.03 -16.81
C THR A 276 6.26 -27.67 -16.84
N ALA A 277 6.59 -26.75 -15.91
CA ALA A 277 6.09 -25.39 -15.90
C ALA A 277 6.61 -24.55 -17.10
N THR A 278 5.90 -23.47 -17.42
CA THR A 278 6.15 -22.68 -18.63
C THR A 278 7.44 -21.89 -18.50
N LYS A 279 8.43 -22.17 -19.35
CA LYS A 279 9.67 -21.37 -19.39
C LYS A 279 9.38 -19.97 -19.91
N GLN A 280 10.01 -18.99 -19.29
CA GLN A 280 9.92 -17.61 -19.72
C GLN A 280 10.78 -17.36 -20.97
N ASP A 281 10.26 -16.57 -21.92
CA ASP A 281 11.02 -16.10 -23.06
C ASP A 281 11.93 -14.93 -22.64
N GLU A 282 13.25 -15.14 -22.71
CA GLU A 282 14.23 -14.14 -22.32
C GLU A 282 14.24 -12.89 -23.22
N SER A 283 13.71 -12.98 -24.45
CA SER A 283 13.62 -11.84 -25.37
C SER A 283 12.52 -10.83 -25.00
N LEU A 284 11.56 -11.24 -24.17
CA LEU A 284 10.43 -10.42 -23.72
C LEU A 284 10.63 -9.84 -22.32
N VAL A 285 11.81 -10.02 -21.73
CA VAL A 285 12.12 -9.57 -20.36
C VAL A 285 12.18 -8.05 -20.30
N VAL A 286 11.48 -7.50 -19.31
CA VAL A 286 11.58 -6.09 -18.92
C VAL A 286 11.81 -6.03 -17.42
N GLU A 287 12.80 -5.25 -16.98
CA GLU A 287 13.15 -5.15 -15.56
C GLU A 287 12.34 -4.04 -14.87
N ALA A 288 11.75 -4.40 -13.73
CA ALA A 288 11.09 -3.50 -12.79
C ALA A 288 12.10 -3.07 -11.72
N ASN A 289 12.94 -2.10 -12.08
CA ASN A 289 13.94 -1.53 -11.18
C ASN A 289 13.31 -0.96 -9.91
N MET A 290 14.01 -1.15 -8.79
CA MET A 290 13.64 -0.54 -7.51
C MET A 290 13.52 0.97 -7.69
N ILE A 291 12.43 1.54 -7.20
CA ILE A 291 12.19 2.98 -7.27
C ILE A 291 13.03 3.69 -6.23
N ASP A 292 13.45 4.92 -6.50
CA ASP A 292 14.04 5.83 -5.52
C ASP A 292 13.10 6.99 -5.13
N SER A 293 13.38 7.67 -4.03
CA SER A 293 12.51 8.77 -3.55
C SER A 293 12.50 10.01 -4.45
N SER A 294 13.56 10.22 -5.23
CA SER A 294 13.69 11.37 -6.14
C SER A 294 12.85 11.19 -7.41
N GLU A 295 12.60 9.95 -7.85
CA GLU A 295 11.70 9.65 -8.97
C GLU A 295 10.26 10.15 -8.75
N GLY A 296 9.87 10.39 -7.50
CA GLY A 296 8.60 11.01 -7.15
C GLY A 296 8.43 12.45 -7.67
N GLN A 297 9.51 13.14 -8.01
CA GLN A 297 9.39 14.48 -8.58
C GLN A 297 8.79 14.40 -10.00
N LEU A 298 7.71 15.15 -10.21
CA LEU A 298 7.18 15.37 -11.56
C LEU A 298 7.98 16.48 -12.24
N HIS A 299 8.28 16.31 -13.53
CA HIS A 299 8.99 17.29 -14.35
C HIS A 299 8.12 17.76 -15.52
N PRO A 300 7.17 18.69 -15.31
CA PRO A 300 6.23 19.13 -16.34
C PRO A 300 6.91 19.78 -17.55
N SER A 301 8.14 20.28 -17.38
CA SER A 301 8.97 20.83 -18.46
C SER A 301 9.46 19.79 -19.47
N THR A 302 9.48 18.51 -19.12
CA THR A 302 10.00 17.43 -19.98
C THR A 302 9.03 16.26 -20.13
N MET A 303 8.01 16.18 -19.28
CA MET A 303 6.99 15.12 -19.30
C MET A 303 5.69 15.62 -19.92
N SER A 304 4.93 14.71 -20.53
CA SER A 304 3.52 14.89 -20.87
C SER A 304 2.62 14.70 -19.65
N ALA A 305 1.38 15.18 -19.72
CA ALA A 305 0.37 15.00 -18.68
C ALA A 305 0.07 13.52 -18.45
N PHE A 306 0.08 12.68 -19.49
CA PHE A 306 -0.06 11.23 -19.35
C PHE A 306 1.09 10.61 -18.54
N GLN A 307 2.34 10.98 -18.83
CA GLN A 307 3.49 10.49 -18.06
C GLN A 307 3.43 10.98 -16.59
N CYS A 308 3.04 12.24 -16.36
CA CYS A 308 2.83 12.73 -15.00
C CYS A 308 1.70 11.98 -14.29
N HIS A 309 0.57 11.76 -14.94
CA HIS A 309 -0.58 11.03 -14.41
C HIS A 309 -0.22 9.57 -14.06
N ASN A 310 0.49 8.90 -14.96
CA ASN A 310 1.00 7.55 -14.75
C ASN A 310 1.94 7.44 -13.55
N ARG A 311 2.81 8.43 -13.32
CA ARG A 311 3.59 8.51 -12.08
C ARG A 311 2.71 8.75 -10.86
N VAL A 312 1.70 9.63 -10.93
CA VAL A 312 0.80 9.88 -9.80
C VAL A 312 0.09 8.60 -9.37
N ARG A 313 -0.46 7.83 -10.31
CA ARG A 313 -1.16 6.58 -10.01
C ARG A 313 -0.20 5.42 -9.67
N GLY A 314 0.95 5.33 -10.35
CA GLY A 314 1.97 4.31 -10.14
C GLY A 314 2.73 4.47 -8.82
N PHE A 315 2.98 5.70 -8.39
CA PHE A 315 3.72 6.00 -7.16
C PHE A 315 2.81 6.40 -6.00
N SER A 316 1.51 6.13 -6.07
CA SER A 316 0.51 6.50 -5.05
C SER A 316 0.80 5.90 -3.66
N MET A 317 1.55 4.78 -3.62
CA MET A 317 2.11 4.22 -2.39
C MET A 317 3.39 4.98 -1.99
N TRP A 318 4.54 4.37 -2.26
CA TRP A 318 5.86 4.98 -2.15
C TRP A 318 6.44 5.09 -3.56
N PRO A 319 7.15 6.17 -3.91
CA PRO A 319 7.57 7.29 -3.05
C PRO A 319 6.52 8.40 -2.84
N GLY A 320 5.36 8.31 -3.49
CA GLY A 320 4.48 9.46 -3.69
C GLY A 320 5.00 10.35 -4.81
N THR A 321 4.16 11.26 -5.31
CA THR A 321 4.60 12.27 -6.29
C THR A 321 4.55 13.67 -5.75
N PHE A 322 5.41 14.56 -6.26
CA PHE A 322 5.45 15.96 -5.85
C PHE A 322 5.98 16.90 -6.94
N ILE A 323 5.68 18.18 -6.75
CA ILE A 323 6.27 19.31 -7.48
C ILE A 323 6.65 20.40 -6.48
N TYR A 324 7.59 21.27 -6.87
CA TYR A 324 7.86 22.50 -6.14
C TYR A 324 7.05 23.63 -6.73
N ILE A 325 6.40 24.40 -5.86
CA ILE A 325 5.59 25.54 -6.26
C ILE A 325 6.04 26.83 -5.58
N GLN A 326 5.93 27.93 -6.31
CA GLN A 326 6.10 29.29 -5.85
C GLN A 326 4.73 29.95 -5.79
N ILE A 327 4.41 30.59 -4.66
CA ILE A 327 3.15 31.33 -4.47
C ILE A 327 3.49 32.82 -4.33
N GLY A 328 2.77 33.66 -5.07
CA GLY A 328 2.96 35.11 -5.10
C GLY A 328 3.35 35.64 -6.48
N ASP A 329 3.21 36.94 -6.66
CA ASP A 329 3.53 37.62 -7.91
C ASP A 329 4.98 38.16 -7.89
N GLU A 330 5.66 38.09 -9.03
CA GLU A 330 7.02 38.63 -9.18
C GLU A 330 7.03 40.14 -8.91
N GLY A 331 7.94 40.60 -8.04
CA GLY A 331 8.10 42.03 -7.70
C GLY A 331 7.31 42.52 -6.47
N VAL A 332 6.59 41.65 -5.76
CA VAL A 332 5.96 41.96 -4.48
C VAL A 332 6.88 41.52 -3.34
N GLU A 333 7.03 42.33 -2.27
CA GLU A 333 7.84 42.01 -1.05
C GLU A 333 7.44 40.69 -0.33
N SER A 334 6.41 39.97 -0.81
CA SER A 334 5.79 38.82 -0.17
C SER A 334 5.92 37.50 -0.97
N VAL A 335 6.95 37.35 -1.81
CA VAL A 335 7.26 36.05 -2.43
C VAL A 335 7.62 35.06 -1.30
N LYS A 336 6.79 34.03 -1.11
CA LYS A 336 7.03 33.01 -0.08
C LYS A 336 8.15 32.07 -0.52
N GLU A 337 8.85 31.43 0.40
CA GLU A 337 9.76 30.34 0.03
C GLU A 337 9.02 29.25 -0.78
N PRO A 338 9.68 28.61 -1.77
CA PRO A 338 9.10 27.51 -2.51
C PRO A 338 8.60 26.39 -1.60
N ILE A 339 7.45 25.83 -1.97
CA ILE A 339 6.78 24.80 -1.19
C ILE A 339 6.77 23.49 -1.98
N LYS A 340 7.20 22.40 -1.35
CA LYS A 340 6.95 21.05 -1.85
C LYS A 340 5.46 20.73 -1.75
N MET A 341 4.82 20.47 -2.89
CA MET A 341 3.42 20.06 -2.95
C MET A 341 3.35 18.64 -3.50
N LYS A 342 2.83 17.71 -2.69
CA LYS A 342 2.53 16.37 -3.20
C LYS A 342 1.29 16.39 -4.08
N VAL A 343 1.29 15.59 -5.14
CA VAL A 343 0.14 15.33 -5.98
C VAL A 343 -0.40 13.96 -5.62
N ILE A 344 -1.64 13.90 -5.14
CA ILE A 344 -2.25 12.68 -4.58
C ILE A 344 -3.19 12.05 -5.59
N GLU A 345 -4.01 12.87 -6.26
CA GLU A 345 -4.92 12.42 -7.31
C GLU A 345 -4.83 13.37 -8.49
N SER A 346 -4.87 12.82 -9.70
CA SER A 346 -4.85 13.60 -10.94
C SER A 346 -5.70 12.95 -12.02
N ARG A 347 -5.93 13.66 -13.13
CA ARG A 347 -6.42 13.11 -14.40
C ARG A 347 -5.85 13.92 -15.56
N VAL A 348 -5.83 13.34 -16.75
CA VAL A 348 -5.50 14.07 -17.98
C VAL A 348 -6.76 14.73 -18.54
N LEU A 349 -6.67 16.00 -18.92
CA LEU A 349 -7.77 16.70 -19.59
C LEU A 349 -7.63 16.58 -21.11
N PRO A 350 -8.75 16.41 -21.85
CA PRO A 350 -8.75 16.26 -23.31
C PRO A 350 -8.61 17.63 -24.01
N GLU A 351 -7.54 18.35 -23.68
CA GLU A 351 -7.25 19.68 -24.21
C GLU A 351 -5.75 19.89 -24.41
N LYS A 352 -5.41 20.90 -25.20
CA LYS A 352 -4.03 21.34 -25.44
C LYS A 352 -3.92 22.83 -25.16
N VAL A 353 -2.94 23.20 -24.35
CA VAL A 353 -2.65 24.57 -23.95
C VAL A 353 -1.18 24.86 -24.23
N LYS A 354 -0.83 26.11 -24.52
CA LYS A 354 0.58 26.50 -24.70
C LYS A 354 1.35 26.23 -23.39
N PRO A 355 2.49 25.52 -23.41
CA PRO A 355 3.28 25.26 -22.21
C PRO A 355 3.58 26.51 -21.41
N THR A 356 3.41 26.42 -20.09
CA THR A 356 3.58 27.53 -19.15
C THR A 356 4.03 27.01 -17.79
N ASN A 357 4.77 27.83 -17.05
CA ASN A 357 5.13 27.53 -15.66
C ASN A 357 4.03 27.92 -14.66
N ILE A 358 2.95 28.55 -15.13
CA ILE A 358 1.81 28.95 -14.30
C ILE A 358 0.91 27.73 -14.08
N ILE A 359 0.59 27.46 -12.81
CA ILE A 359 -0.47 26.52 -12.48
C ILE A 359 -1.78 27.28 -12.61
N GLU A 360 -2.57 26.93 -13.63
CA GLU A 360 -3.84 27.59 -13.90
C GLU A 360 -4.86 27.18 -12.83
N ILE A 361 -5.39 28.19 -12.15
CA ILE A 361 -6.36 28.05 -11.07
C ILE A 361 -7.76 28.20 -11.67
N GLY A 362 -8.59 27.18 -11.57
CA GLY A 362 -9.94 27.21 -12.15
C GLY A 362 -10.93 28.04 -11.32
N PRO A 363 -11.66 29.01 -11.91
CA PRO A 363 -12.94 29.51 -11.37
C PRO A 363 -14.16 28.71 -11.88
N LYS A 364 -13.95 27.88 -12.91
CA LYS A 364 -14.71 26.73 -13.48
C LYS A 364 -14.08 26.43 -14.86
N LYS A 365 -14.08 25.19 -15.41
CA LYS A 365 -14.75 23.93 -15.03
C LYS A 365 -13.71 22.79 -15.03
N GLY A 366 -13.48 21.98 -13.97
CA GLY A 366 -14.06 21.95 -12.62
C GLY A 366 -13.03 21.45 -11.58
N ASP A 367 -12.83 22.27 -10.56
CA ASP A 367 -11.62 23.09 -10.41
C ASP A 367 -10.44 22.41 -9.71
N GLY A 368 -9.80 21.47 -10.41
CA GLY A 368 -8.43 21.06 -10.13
C GLY A 368 -7.39 22.16 -10.40
N LEU A 369 -6.18 21.96 -9.90
CA LEU A 369 -5.02 22.78 -10.29
C LEU A 369 -4.49 22.26 -11.63
N ARG A 370 -4.51 23.10 -12.67
CA ARG A 370 -4.15 22.70 -14.03
C ARG A 370 -2.66 22.95 -14.28
N LEU A 371 -1.96 21.88 -14.57
CA LEU A 371 -0.54 21.85 -14.85
C LEU A 371 -0.34 21.56 -16.34
N VAL A 372 0.15 22.55 -17.08
CA VAL A 372 0.42 22.39 -18.52
C VAL A 372 1.83 21.82 -18.71
N CYS A 373 1.89 20.68 -19.38
CA CYS A 373 3.10 19.91 -19.64
C CYS A 373 3.84 20.34 -20.91
N ALA A 374 5.03 19.80 -21.12
CA ALA A 374 5.97 20.19 -22.18
C ALA A 374 5.39 20.13 -23.59
N ASP A 375 4.55 19.11 -23.85
CA ASP A 375 3.88 18.87 -25.12
C ASP A 375 2.52 19.60 -25.22
N GLY A 376 2.21 20.47 -24.26
CA GLY A 376 0.96 21.21 -24.14
C GLY A 376 -0.22 20.40 -23.61
N SER A 377 -0.05 19.13 -23.27
CA SER A 377 -1.10 18.37 -22.58
C SER A 377 -1.32 18.90 -21.16
N VAL A 378 -2.53 18.71 -20.62
CA VAL A 378 -2.92 19.30 -19.34
C VAL A 378 -3.21 18.21 -18.31
N LEU A 379 -2.46 18.24 -17.21
CA LEU A 379 -2.71 17.44 -16.02
C LEU A 379 -3.55 18.25 -15.03
N GLU A 380 -4.73 17.74 -14.69
CA GLU A 380 -5.53 18.28 -13.60
C GLU A 380 -5.15 17.59 -12.28
N MET A 381 -4.57 18.34 -11.33
CA MET A 381 -4.31 17.86 -9.98
C MET A 381 -5.56 18.09 -9.12
N ARG A 382 -6.20 16.99 -8.68
CA ARG A 382 -7.50 17.02 -7.98
C ARG A 382 -7.35 17.05 -6.47
N LYS A 383 -6.38 16.30 -5.94
CA LYS A 383 -5.99 16.31 -4.52
C LYS A 383 -4.50 16.55 -4.39
N VAL A 384 -4.15 17.46 -3.49
CA VAL A 384 -2.78 17.86 -3.23
C VAL A 384 -2.48 17.90 -1.74
N GLN A 385 -1.21 17.85 -1.39
CA GLN A 385 -0.74 18.05 -0.03
C GLN A 385 0.46 19.00 -0.03
N PRO A 386 0.23 20.31 0.19
CA PRO A 386 1.32 21.25 0.46
C PRO A 386 2.10 20.84 1.71
N ALA A 387 3.41 21.13 1.75
CA ALA A 387 4.24 20.85 2.91
C ALA A 387 3.60 21.38 4.20
N THR A 388 3.68 20.60 5.29
CA THR A 388 3.11 20.89 6.62
C THR A 388 1.57 20.95 6.70
N ARG A 389 0.84 20.68 5.61
CA ARG A 389 -0.62 20.67 5.56
C ARG A 389 -1.18 19.26 5.40
N ASN A 390 -2.47 19.13 5.71
CA ASN A 390 -3.24 17.93 5.40
C ASN A 390 -3.51 17.82 3.90
N VAL A 391 -3.79 16.61 3.43
CA VAL A 391 -4.32 16.39 2.07
C VAL A 391 -5.62 17.18 1.92
N MET A 392 -5.77 17.88 0.81
CA MET A 392 -6.93 18.70 0.49
C MET A 392 -7.29 18.61 -0.99
N ASP A 393 -8.54 18.90 -1.33
CA ASP A 393 -8.92 19.10 -2.72
C ASP A 393 -8.34 20.41 -3.28
N ALA A 394 -8.24 20.47 -4.60
CA ALA A 394 -7.71 21.64 -5.30
C ALA A 394 -8.48 22.93 -4.98
N LYS A 395 -9.82 22.84 -4.85
CA LYS A 395 -10.67 23.99 -4.50
C LYS A 395 -10.28 24.59 -3.15
N SER A 396 -10.03 23.76 -2.15
CA SER A 396 -9.63 24.15 -0.80
C SER A 396 -8.25 24.80 -0.80
N PHE A 397 -7.32 24.26 -1.61
CA PHE A 397 -6.01 24.89 -1.80
C PHE A 397 -6.16 26.28 -2.44
N VAL A 398 -6.95 26.40 -3.50
CA VAL A 398 -7.21 27.65 -4.22
C VAL A 398 -7.83 28.73 -3.31
N ASN A 399 -8.81 28.37 -2.49
CA ASN A 399 -9.42 29.30 -1.53
C ASN A 399 -8.38 29.89 -0.54
N GLY A 400 -7.29 29.17 -0.27
CA GLY A 400 -6.19 29.63 0.59
C GLY A 400 -5.22 30.60 -0.10
N LEU A 401 -5.25 30.73 -1.43
CA LEU A 401 -4.33 31.59 -2.20
C LEU A 401 -4.71 33.07 -2.16
N GLN A 402 -5.97 33.40 -1.85
CA GLN A 402 -6.46 34.80 -1.82
C GLN A 402 -6.15 35.59 -3.10
N GLY A 403 -6.19 34.93 -4.27
CA GLY A 403 -5.90 35.54 -5.57
C GLY A 403 -4.44 35.57 -6.00
N GLN A 404 -3.52 35.05 -5.19
CA GLN A 404 -2.11 34.93 -5.56
C GLN A 404 -1.90 33.93 -6.70
N THR A 405 -0.96 34.24 -7.59
CA THR A 405 -0.52 33.33 -8.64
C THR A 405 0.31 32.18 -8.08
N VAL A 406 0.22 31.01 -8.72
CA VAL A 406 1.05 29.84 -8.41
C VAL A 406 1.86 29.45 -9.63
N ARG A 407 3.15 29.24 -9.45
CA ARG A 407 4.07 28.73 -10.48
C ARG A 407 4.69 27.42 -10.02
N TRP A 408 4.91 26.49 -10.93
CA TRP A 408 5.77 25.34 -10.65
C TRP A 408 7.23 25.69 -10.99
N LEU A 409 8.18 25.07 -10.28
CA LEU A 409 9.61 25.28 -10.45
C LEU A 409 10.25 24.06 -11.12
N SER A 410 11.06 24.29 -12.15
CA SER A 410 11.78 23.23 -12.88
C SER A 410 12.94 22.64 -12.09
N VAL A 411 13.57 23.45 -11.24
CA VAL A 411 14.70 23.08 -10.38
C VAL A 411 14.51 23.77 -9.04
N TYR A 412 14.49 23.00 -7.96
CA TYR A 412 14.60 23.49 -6.59
C TYR A 412 15.42 22.47 -5.82
N ASP A 413 16.58 22.88 -5.33
CA ASP A 413 17.43 22.04 -4.49
C ASP A 413 17.06 22.33 -3.02
N GLU A 414 16.47 21.36 -2.33
CA GLU A 414 16.14 21.49 -0.89
C GLU A 414 17.39 21.67 -0.01
N LYS A 415 18.61 21.55 -0.57
CA LYS A 415 19.89 21.58 0.16
C LYS A 415 20.70 22.88 0.08
N SER A 416 20.16 23.97 -0.46
CA SER A 416 20.82 25.29 -0.40
C SER A 416 20.52 26.04 0.88
#